data_AF-A0A920TK56-F1
#
_entry.id   AF-A0A920TK56-F1
#
_cell.length_a   1.000
_cell.length_b   1.000
_cell.length_c   1.000
_cell.angle_alpha   90.00
_cell.angle_beta   90.00
_cell.angle_gamma   90.00
#
_symmetry.space_group_name_H-M   'P 1'
#
loop_
_entity.id
_entity.type
_entity.pdbx_description
1 polymer ?
#
loop_
_entity_poly.entity_id
_entity_poly.type
_entity_poly.pdbx_seq_one_letter_code
_entity_poly.pdbx_strand_id
1 'polypeptide(L)' 'MAYSQAIGQMINGIPTTLVIDREGFIVNGFVGPRKEQVFYNAIKPYL' A
#
# COMPACT_ATOMS: atom_id res chain seq x y z
N MET A 1 -10.53 5.43 -9.32
CA MET A 1 -10.75 3.99 -9.60
C MET A 1 -9.45 3.24 -9.96
N ALA A 2 -8.48 3.85 -10.65
CA ALA A 2 -7.20 3.21 -11.01
C ALA A 2 -6.41 2.61 -9.82
N TYR A 3 -6.29 3.34 -8.71
CA TYR A 3 -5.57 2.84 -7.52
C TYR A 3 -6.24 1.64 -6.86
N SER A 4 -7.58 1.58 -6.85
CA SER A 4 -8.32 0.41 -6.33
C SER A 4 -8.13 -0.83 -7.20
N GLN A 5 -8.02 -0.64 -8.52
CA GLN A 5 -7.67 -1.73 -9.43
C GLN A 5 -6.23 -2.19 -9.22
N ALA A 6 -5.29 -1.25 -9.03
CA ALA A 6 -3.87 -1.56 -8.80
C ALA A 6 -3.63 -2.40 -7.53
N ILE A 7 -4.43 -2.20 -6.48
CA ILE A 7 -4.32 -2.96 -5.22
C ILE A 7 -5.31 -4.13 -5.11
N GLY A 8 -6.15 -4.35 -6.13
CA GLY A 8 -7.19 -5.40 -6.12
C GLY A 8 -8.28 -5.22 -5.06
N GLN A 9 -8.35 -4.06 -4.39
CA GLN A 9 -9.26 -3.75 -3.30
C GLN A 9 -9.85 -2.36 -3.47
N MET A 10 -11.15 -2.22 -3.21
CA MET A 10 -11.82 -0.91 -3.21
C MET A 10 -11.24 0.00 -2.12
N ILE A 11 -10.87 1.22 -2.48
CA ILE A 11 -10.38 2.23 -1.53
C ILE A 11 -11.60 2.93 -0.93
N ASN A 12 -12.07 2.42 0.21
CA ASN A 12 -13.24 2.93 0.92
C ASN A 12 -12.95 3.35 2.36
N GLY A 13 -11.67 3.35 2.77
CA GLY A 13 -11.25 3.65 4.14
C GLY A 13 -10.16 4.72 4.21
N ILE A 14 -10.18 5.52 5.29
CA ILE A 14 -9.21 6.58 5.57
C ILE A 14 -8.42 6.20 6.85
N PRO A 15 -7.09 6.32 6.87
CA PRO A 15 -6.22 6.58 5.71
C PRO A 15 -6.12 5.35 4.79
N THR A 16 -5.69 5.57 3.55
CA THR A 16 -5.21 4.50 2.65
C THR A 16 -3.74 4.75 2.34
N THR A 17 -2.92 3.71 2.47
CA THR A 17 -1.47 3.77 2.24
C THR A 17 -1.11 2.87 1.06
N LEU A 18 -0.32 3.38 0.12
CA LEU A 18 0.24 2.61 -1.00
C LEU A 18 1.75 2.48 -0.81
N VAL A 19 2.28 1.28 -1.03
CA VAL A 19 3.74 1.05 -1.09
C VAL A 19 4.13 0.99 -2.54
N ILE A 20 5.11 1.81 -2.90
CA ILE A 20 5.63 1.96 -4.26
C ILE A 20 7.10 1.57 -4.22
N ASP A 21 7.53 0.70 -5.14
CA ASP A 21 8.93 0.30 -5.24
C ASP A 21 9.80 1.34 -5.95
N ARG A 22 11.09 1.02 -6.15
CA ARG A 22 12.07 1.91 -6.78
C ARG A 22 11.83 2.13 -8.28
N GLU A 23 11.08 1.24 -8.93
CA GLU A 23 10.72 1.34 -10.35
C GLU A 23 9.41 2.09 -10.57
N GLY A 24 8.71 2.45 -9.49
CA GLY A 24 7.47 3.22 -9.52
C GLY A 24 6.21 2.35 -9.57
N PHE A 25 6.31 1.03 -9.34
CA PHE A 25 5.16 0.14 -9.31
C PHE A 25 4.53 0.08 -7.92
N ILE A 26 3.20 0.04 -7.87
CA ILE A 26 2.46 -0.23 -6.63
C ILE A 26 2.61 -1.72 -6.33
N VAL A 27 3.25 -2.02 -5.21
CA VAL A 27 3.54 -3.39 -4.78
C VAL A 27 2.69 -3.83 -3.59
N ASN A 28 2.07 -2.87 -2.88
CA ASN A 28 1.14 -3.16 -1.79
C ASN A 28 0.17 -2.00 -1.54
N GLY A 29 -0.97 -2.31 -0.92
CA GLY A 29 -2.00 -1.34 -0.55
C GLY A 29 -2.68 -1.68 0.77
N PHE A 30 -2.88 -0.69 1.63
CA PHE A 30 -3.53 -0.84 2.93
C PHE A 30 -4.69 0.13 3.05
N VAL A 31 -5.90 -0.41 3.22
CA VAL A 31 -7.11 0.39 3.48
C VAL A 31 -7.39 0.44 4.98
N GLY A 32 -7.47 1.64 5.54
CA GLY A 32 -7.69 1.91 6.96
C GLY A 32 -6.38 1.95 7.78
N PRO A 33 -6.47 2.33 9.07
CA PRO A 33 -5.31 2.49 9.94
C PRO A 33 -4.57 1.16 10.14
N ARG A 34 -3.23 1.23 10.22
CA ARG A 34 -2.34 0.10 10.52
C ARG A 34 -1.25 0.55 11.49
N LYS A 35 -0.67 -0.42 12.20
CA LYS A 35 0.52 -0.20 13.02
C LYS A 35 1.74 0.00 12.13
N GLU A 36 2.71 0.80 12.58
CA GLU A 36 3.97 1.09 11.87
C GLU A 36 4.68 -0.19 11.37
N GLN A 37 4.75 -1.24 12.20
CA GLN A 37 5.39 -2.51 11.86
C GLN A 37 4.85 -3.13 10.55
N VAL A 38 3.57 -2.90 10.23
CA VAL A 38 2.97 -3.37 8.98
C VAL A 38 3.63 -2.69 7.78
N PHE A 39 3.82 -1.37 7.85
CA PHE A 39 4.49 -0.61 6.80
C PHE A 39 5.98 -0.95 6.71
N TYR A 40 6.66 -1.08 7.86
CA TYR A 40 8.06 -1.49 7.88
C TYR A 40 8.27 -2.85 7.19
N ASN A 41 7.47 -3.86 7.53
CA ASN A 41 7.56 -5.18 6.91
C ASN A 41 7.26 -5.15 5.41
N ALA A 42 6.37 -4.26 4.97
CA ALA A 42 6.03 -4.10 3.56
C ALA A 42 7.14 -3.43 2.75
N ILE A 43 7.91 -2.51 3.36
CA ILE A 43 8.99 -1.78 2.70
C ILE A 43 10.31 -2.55 2.77
N LYS A 44 10.53 -3.37 3.80
CA LYS A 44 11.78 -4.11 4.04
C LYS A 44 12.34 -4.88 2.82
N PRO A 45 11.53 -5.54 1.97
CA PRO A 45 12.05 -6.22 0.77
C PRO A 45 12.60 -5.27 -0.31
N TYR A 46 12.30 -3.97 -0.21
CA TYR A 46 12.64 -2.93 -1.18
C TYR A 46 13.69 -1.94 -0.65
N LEU A 47 14.24 -2.16 0.55
CA LEU A 47 15.38 -1.43 1.10
C LEU A 47 16.67 -2.03 0.57
#